data_AF-A0A962K080-F1
#
_entry.id   AF-A0A962K080-F1
#
_cell.length_a   1.000
_cell.length_b   1.000
_cell.length_c   1.000
_cell.angle_alpha   90.00
_cell.angle_beta   90.00
_cell.angle_gamma   90.00
#
_symmetry.space_group_name_H-M   'P 1'
#
loop_
_entity.id
_entity.type
_entity.pdbx_description
1 polymer ?
#
loop_
_entity_poly.entity_id
_entity_poly.type
_entity_poly.pdbx_seq_one_letter_code
_entity_poly.pdbx_strand_id
1 'polypeptide(L)'
;MKKRVNWPSKQERENWEIEQFIRHYERATSNIGLRVYLKSERPDYGLVSDILDKKYGVELTSVYQYDRSVPDNHIPLQNDFKDIPYVSDDVERYLLRVLDAIQIKDKKARSGYSTEYPLLLSVYINEYLAIHIDSEQWSEFFLANNFRVEDSAFQAILLWPLPGDHELILCQSSVYIQRMPMSKLAQLTTSLLSRYVLACVGERRFRLLESIYSYR
;
A
#
# COMPACT_ATOMS: atom_id res chain seq x y z
N MET A 1 -7.67 -36.48 -19.08
CA MET A 1 -8.28 -36.02 -17.82
C MET A 1 -8.12 -34.51 -17.72
N LYS A 2 -9.20 -33.73 -17.53
CA LYS A 2 -9.08 -32.29 -17.25
C LYS A 2 -8.47 -32.14 -15.85
N LYS A 3 -7.29 -31.52 -15.75
CA LYS A 3 -6.64 -31.19 -14.48
C LYS A 3 -7.60 -30.27 -13.71
N ARG A 4 -8.14 -30.71 -12.57
CA ARG A 4 -8.93 -29.83 -11.70
C ARG A 4 -7.97 -28.76 -11.19
N VAL A 5 -8.24 -27.50 -11.52
CA VAL A 5 -7.57 -26.37 -10.90
C VAL A 5 -8.09 -26.30 -9.46
N ASN A 6 -7.23 -26.57 -8.47
CA ASN A 6 -7.59 -26.35 -7.08
C ASN A 6 -7.63 -24.85 -6.85
N TRP A 7 -8.83 -24.33 -6.60
CA TRP A 7 -9.01 -22.94 -6.18
C TRP A 7 -8.49 -22.77 -4.75
N PRO A 8 -7.79 -21.67 -4.44
CA PRO A 8 -7.31 -21.39 -3.10
C PRO A 8 -8.52 -21.15 -2.19
N SER A 9 -8.40 -21.66 -0.98
CA SER A 9 -9.29 -21.34 0.13
C SER A 9 -9.28 -19.84 0.42
N LYS A 10 -10.34 -19.36 1.08
CA LYS A 10 -10.40 -17.97 1.58
C LYS A 10 -9.16 -17.64 2.43
N GLN A 11 -8.74 -18.55 3.30
CA GLN A 11 -7.58 -18.37 4.17
C GLN A 11 -6.27 -18.24 3.38
N GLU A 12 -6.06 -19.06 2.34
CA GLU A 12 -4.87 -18.96 1.48
C GLU A 12 -4.81 -17.61 0.75
N ARG A 13 -5.97 -17.10 0.28
CA ARG A 13 -6.04 -15.77 -0.35
C ARG A 13 -5.72 -14.66 0.63
N GLU A 14 -6.34 -14.65 1.81
CA GLU A 14 -6.07 -13.63 2.83
C GLU A 14 -4.62 -13.66 3.32
N ASN A 15 -4.03 -14.85 3.49
CA ASN A 15 -2.62 -15.00 3.84
C ASN A 15 -1.70 -14.43 2.77
N TRP A 16 -1.99 -14.71 1.49
CA TRP A 16 -1.24 -14.14 0.40
C TRP A 16 -1.38 -12.61 0.36
N GLU A 17 -2.60 -12.07 0.55
CA GLU A 17 -2.85 -10.63 0.54
C GLU A 17 -2.11 -9.90 1.68
N ILE A 18 -2.11 -10.44 2.91
CA ILE A 18 -1.36 -9.81 4.02
C ILE A 18 0.15 -9.91 3.81
N GLU A 19 0.65 -11.02 3.26
CA GLU A 19 2.08 -11.17 2.94
C GLU A 19 2.53 -10.19 1.86
N GLN A 20 1.75 -10.02 0.80
CA GLN A 20 2.06 -9.03 -0.24
C GLN A 20 1.94 -7.61 0.31
N PHE A 21 0.90 -7.30 1.07
CA PHE A 21 0.78 -6.01 1.75
C PHE A 21 2.02 -5.68 2.56
N ILE A 22 2.50 -6.62 3.40
CA ILE A 22 3.73 -6.42 4.20
C ILE A 22 4.89 -6.06 3.27
N ARG A 23 5.14 -6.86 2.23
CA ARG A 23 6.25 -6.60 1.29
C ARG A 23 6.16 -5.22 0.64
N HIS A 24 4.98 -4.84 0.15
CA HIS A 24 4.75 -3.55 -0.50
C HIS A 24 4.87 -2.38 0.50
N TYR A 25 4.34 -2.55 1.71
CA TYR A 25 4.41 -1.53 2.74
C TYR A 25 5.84 -1.31 3.23
N GLU A 26 6.60 -2.38 3.45
CA GLU A 26 8.02 -2.31 3.81
C GLU A 26 8.83 -1.63 2.71
N ARG A 27 8.56 -1.94 1.43
CA ARG A 27 9.19 -1.27 0.28
C ARG A 27 8.88 0.22 0.24
N ALA A 28 7.60 0.60 0.42
CA ALA A 28 7.14 1.98 0.33
C ALA A 28 7.55 2.88 1.52
N THR A 29 7.81 2.28 2.70
CA THR A 29 8.06 3.05 3.94
C THR A 29 9.46 2.85 4.51
N SER A 30 10.23 1.88 4.00
CA SER A 30 11.48 1.40 4.60
C SER A 30 11.31 0.88 6.04
N ASN A 31 10.08 0.66 6.52
CA ASN A 31 9.80 0.07 7.83
C ASN A 31 9.87 -1.46 7.74
N ILE A 32 11.08 -1.99 7.71
CA ILE A 32 11.34 -3.44 7.59
C ILE A 32 11.03 -4.20 8.88
N GLY A 33 10.74 -5.50 8.75
CA GLY A 33 10.55 -6.41 9.88
C GLY A 33 9.12 -6.40 10.43
N LEU A 34 8.13 -6.17 9.58
CA LEU A 34 6.73 -6.31 9.95
C LEU A 34 6.32 -7.78 9.96
N ARG A 35 5.66 -8.20 11.03
CA ARG A 35 5.07 -9.54 11.14
C ARG A 35 3.67 -9.51 11.73
N VAL A 36 2.86 -10.47 11.29
CA VAL A 36 1.53 -10.70 11.87
C VAL A 36 1.70 -11.25 13.29
N TYR A 37 1.06 -10.62 14.27
CA TYR A 37 0.96 -11.14 15.64
C TYR A 37 -0.46 -11.51 16.03
N LEU A 38 -1.47 -11.05 15.27
CA LEU A 38 -2.88 -11.29 15.55
C LEU A 38 -3.68 -11.37 14.25
N LYS A 39 -4.65 -12.30 14.19
CA LYS A 39 -5.76 -12.29 13.24
C LYS A 39 -7.04 -11.95 14.01
N SER A 40 -7.84 -11.04 13.50
CA SER A 40 -9.09 -10.57 14.13
C SER A 40 -10.14 -10.25 13.05
N GLU A 41 -11.32 -9.80 13.46
CA GLU A 41 -12.36 -9.39 12.50
C GLU A 41 -12.35 -7.88 12.20
N ARG A 42 -11.84 -7.05 13.13
CA ARG A 42 -11.93 -5.58 13.07
C ARG A 42 -10.79 -4.88 13.83
N PRO A 43 -9.64 -4.60 13.20
CA PRO A 43 -9.30 -4.87 11.79
C PRO A 43 -8.96 -6.36 11.54
N ASP A 44 -8.81 -6.75 10.28
CA ASP A 44 -8.51 -8.15 9.88
C ASP A 44 -7.23 -8.72 10.54
N TYR A 45 -6.18 -7.89 10.69
CA TYR A 45 -4.89 -8.30 11.22
C TYR A 45 -4.26 -7.29 12.17
N GLY A 46 -3.40 -7.77 13.07
CA GLY A 46 -2.46 -6.96 13.84
C GLY A 46 -1.02 -7.22 13.38
N LEU A 47 -0.29 -6.17 13.05
CA LEU A 47 1.13 -6.21 12.71
C LEU A 47 2.00 -5.58 13.79
N VAL A 48 3.20 -6.13 13.99
CA VAL A 48 4.24 -5.55 14.86
C VAL A 48 5.52 -5.39 14.05
N SER A 49 6.16 -4.24 14.17
CA SER A 49 7.53 -4.01 13.69
C SER A 49 8.50 -4.44 14.77
N ASP A 50 9.35 -5.43 14.47
CA ASP A 50 10.36 -5.91 15.42
C ASP A 50 11.47 -4.88 15.67
N ILE A 51 11.62 -3.90 14.78
CA ILE A 51 12.66 -2.87 14.88
C ILE A 51 12.14 -1.62 15.58
N LEU A 52 10.92 -1.18 15.26
CA LEU A 52 10.35 0.06 15.76
C LEU A 52 9.52 -0.11 17.03
N ASP A 53 9.33 -1.35 17.49
CA ASP A 53 8.40 -1.74 18.57
C ASP A 53 7.00 -1.10 18.38
N LYS A 54 6.59 -0.98 17.12
CA LYS A 54 5.35 -0.30 16.73
C LYS A 54 4.35 -1.32 16.23
N LYS A 55 3.12 -1.20 16.73
CA LYS A 55 2.00 -2.05 16.33
C LYS A 55 1.03 -1.29 15.44
N TYR A 56 0.35 -2.04 14.58
CA TYR A 56 -0.63 -1.56 13.64
C TYR A 56 -1.81 -2.51 13.56
N GLY A 57 -3.00 -1.95 13.38
CA GLY A 57 -4.14 -2.69 12.88
C GLY A 57 -4.19 -2.60 11.35
N VAL A 58 -4.45 -3.70 10.65
CA VAL A 58 -4.46 -3.75 9.18
C VAL A 58 -5.77 -4.33 8.68
N GLU A 59 -6.44 -3.54 7.86
CA GLU A 59 -7.63 -3.95 7.13
C GLU A 59 -7.26 -4.26 5.67
N LEU A 60 -7.75 -5.39 5.16
CA LEU A 60 -7.56 -5.78 3.76
C LEU A 60 -8.81 -5.41 2.94
N THR A 61 -8.60 -4.94 1.72
CA THR A 61 -9.66 -4.77 0.73
C THR A 61 -9.12 -5.00 -0.66
N SER A 62 -9.90 -5.66 -1.49
CA SER A 62 -9.55 -5.96 -2.89
C SER A 62 -10.60 -5.31 -3.78
N VAL A 63 -10.16 -4.54 -4.78
CA VAL A 63 -11.06 -3.78 -5.66
C VAL A 63 -11.00 -4.34 -7.08
N TYR A 64 -12.17 -4.79 -7.53
CA TYR A 64 -12.38 -5.38 -8.84
C TYR A 64 -13.26 -4.47 -9.71
N GLN A 65 -13.04 -4.50 -11.02
CA GLN A 65 -13.84 -3.78 -12.04
C GLN A 65 -15.28 -4.26 -11.99
N TYR A 66 -15.49 -5.57 -11.83
CA TYR A 66 -16.79 -6.20 -11.73
C TYR A 66 -16.89 -7.06 -10.48
N ASP A 67 -18.09 -7.16 -9.90
CA ASP A 67 -18.33 -7.97 -8.69
C ASP A 67 -18.12 -9.48 -8.91
N ARG A 68 -17.85 -9.89 -10.14
CA ARG A 68 -17.56 -11.28 -10.57
C ARG A 68 -16.12 -11.49 -11.03
N SER A 69 -15.25 -10.49 -10.94
CA SER A 69 -13.83 -10.68 -11.27
C SER A 69 -13.19 -11.69 -10.32
N VAL A 70 -12.25 -12.45 -10.84
CA VAL A 70 -11.53 -13.51 -10.12
C VAL A 70 -10.08 -13.02 -9.92
N PRO A 71 -9.43 -13.27 -8.78
CA PRO A 71 -8.01 -12.95 -8.59
C PRO A 71 -7.14 -13.51 -9.73
N ASP A 72 -6.18 -12.72 -10.20
CA ASP A 72 -5.38 -13.01 -11.42
C ASP A 72 -4.51 -14.28 -11.31
N ASN A 73 -4.27 -14.76 -10.07
CA ASN A 73 -3.52 -15.98 -9.77
C ASN A 73 -4.07 -17.27 -10.42
N HIS A 74 -5.23 -17.21 -11.07
CA HIS A 74 -5.88 -18.36 -11.71
C HIS A 74 -5.99 -18.26 -13.23
N ILE A 75 -5.58 -17.14 -13.81
CA ILE A 75 -5.41 -17.04 -15.25
C ILE A 75 -4.08 -17.73 -15.57
N PRO A 76 -4.07 -18.87 -16.27
CA PRO A 76 -2.81 -19.49 -16.68
C PRO A 76 -2.00 -18.46 -17.43
N LEU A 77 -0.71 -18.31 -17.11
CA LEU A 77 0.24 -17.45 -17.82
C LEU A 77 0.09 -17.71 -19.32
N GLN A 78 -0.69 -16.88 -20.00
CA GLN A 78 -0.79 -16.94 -21.45
C GLN A 78 0.50 -16.29 -21.96
N ASN A 79 1.26 -17.02 -22.76
CA ASN A 79 2.49 -16.52 -23.40
C ASN A 79 2.20 -15.46 -24.48
N ASP A 80 0.93 -15.16 -24.73
CA ASP A 80 0.50 -14.17 -25.70
C ASP A 80 0.23 -12.85 -24.97
N PHE A 81 1.12 -11.88 -25.18
CA PHE A 81 0.85 -10.49 -24.84
C PHE A 81 -0.38 -10.05 -25.64
N LYS A 82 -1.52 -9.94 -24.97
CA LYS A 82 -2.71 -9.33 -25.55
C LYS A 82 -2.61 -7.83 -25.31
N ASP A 83 -2.72 -7.06 -26.38
CA ASP A 83 -2.93 -5.62 -26.26
C ASP A 83 -4.27 -5.39 -25.57
N ILE A 84 -4.19 -4.90 -24.34
CA ILE A 84 -5.36 -4.49 -23.58
C ILE A 84 -5.66 -3.05 -23.99
N PRO A 85 -6.84 -2.78 -24.57
CA PRO A 85 -7.19 -1.44 -24.99
C PRO A 85 -7.44 -0.54 -23.79
N TYR A 86 -6.89 0.67 -23.84
CA TYR A 86 -7.23 1.73 -22.90
C TYR A 86 -8.64 2.27 -23.22
N VAL A 87 -9.54 2.17 -22.25
CA VAL A 87 -10.89 2.73 -22.32
C VAL A 87 -11.06 3.70 -21.15
N SER A 88 -11.10 5.01 -21.46
CA SER A 88 -11.12 6.08 -20.45
C SER A 88 -12.26 5.91 -19.43
N ASP A 89 -13.48 5.62 -19.91
CA ASP A 89 -14.66 5.46 -19.05
C ASP A 89 -14.52 4.26 -18.08
N ASP A 90 -13.82 3.20 -18.49
CA ASP A 90 -13.57 2.05 -17.63
C ASP A 90 -12.57 2.39 -16.53
N VAL A 91 -11.53 3.13 -16.89
CA VAL A 91 -10.51 3.62 -15.96
C VAL A 91 -11.13 4.56 -14.93
N GLU A 92 -11.91 5.56 -15.37
CA GLU A 92 -12.57 6.50 -14.46
C GLU A 92 -13.53 5.79 -13.49
N ARG A 93 -14.35 4.86 -14.00
CA ARG A 93 -15.23 4.05 -13.14
C ARG A 93 -14.45 3.20 -12.14
N TYR A 94 -13.31 2.65 -12.55
CA TYR A 94 -12.46 1.86 -11.66
C TYR A 94 -11.85 2.72 -10.54
N LEU A 95 -11.31 3.89 -10.89
CA LEU A 95 -10.78 4.86 -9.91
C LEU A 95 -11.85 5.23 -8.87
N LEU A 96 -13.08 5.53 -9.31
CA LEU A 96 -14.21 5.82 -8.43
C LEU A 96 -14.57 4.64 -7.52
N ARG A 97 -14.54 3.40 -8.03
CA ARG A 97 -14.75 2.19 -7.21
C ARG A 97 -13.69 2.03 -6.14
N VAL A 98 -12.43 2.34 -6.43
CA VAL A 98 -11.34 2.31 -5.45
C VAL A 98 -11.59 3.34 -4.34
N LEU A 99 -11.96 4.57 -4.71
CA LEU A 99 -12.29 5.61 -3.72
C LEU A 99 -13.49 5.21 -2.85
N ASP A 100 -14.56 4.68 -3.44
CA ASP A 100 -15.74 4.20 -2.70
C ASP A 100 -15.38 3.06 -1.73
N ALA A 101 -14.57 2.10 -2.17
CA ALA A 101 -14.09 1.01 -1.30
C ALA A 101 -13.31 1.54 -0.10
N ILE A 102 -12.43 2.54 -0.31
CA ILE A 102 -11.72 3.22 0.77
C ILE A 102 -12.69 3.89 1.74
N GLN A 103 -13.66 4.66 1.23
CA GLN A 103 -14.64 5.37 2.06
C GLN A 103 -15.55 4.40 2.86
N ILE A 104 -15.95 3.28 2.27
CA ILE A 104 -16.71 2.23 2.96
C ILE A 104 -15.89 1.64 4.11
N LYS A 105 -14.60 1.37 3.88
CA LYS A 105 -13.70 0.84 4.91
C LYS A 105 -13.42 1.87 6.00
N ASP A 106 -13.28 3.15 5.65
CA ASP A 106 -13.14 4.24 6.63
C ASP A 106 -14.36 4.32 7.55
N LYS A 107 -15.56 4.32 6.97
CA LYS A 107 -16.82 4.31 7.74
C LYS A 107 -16.91 3.11 8.69
N LYS A 108 -16.50 1.93 8.24
CA LYS A 108 -16.45 0.72 9.08
C LYS A 108 -15.46 0.89 10.23
N ALA A 109 -14.25 1.38 9.95
CA ALA A 109 -13.23 1.62 10.95
C ALA A 109 -13.72 2.56 12.06
N ARG A 110 -14.32 3.69 11.68
CA ARG A 110 -14.93 4.66 12.61
C ARG A 110 -16.05 4.07 13.47
N SER A 111 -16.79 3.09 12.94
CA SER A 111 -17.98 2.55 13.62
C SER A 111 -17.70 1.42 14.61
N GLY A 112 -16.52 0.78 14.56
CA GLY A 112 -16.31 -0.36 15.45
C GLY A 112 -15.02 -1.15 15.25
N TYR A 113 -13.96 -0.55 14.73
CA TYR A 113 -12.65 -1.20 14.74
C TYR A 113 -11.95 -0.88 16.06
N SER A 114 -11.09 -1.79 16.52
CA SER A 114 -10.20 -1.45 17.63
C SER A 114 -9.24 -0.34 17.21
N THR A 115 -9.19 0.74 17.98
CA THR A 115 -8.27 1.87 17.78
C THR A 115 -7.13 1.89 18.80
N GLU A 116 -6.83 0.74 19.43
CA GLU A 116 -5.69 0.59 20.34
C GLU A 116 -4.36 0.92 19.64
N TYR A 117 -4.28 0.62 18.34
CA TYR A 117 -3.12 0.89 17.49
C TYR A 117 -3.54 1.64 16.23
N PRO A 118 -2.64 2.41 15.59
CA PRO A 118 -2.92 3.07 14.32
C PRO A 118 -3.37 2.07 13.25
N LEU A 119 -4.37 2.46 12.47
CA LEU A 119 -4.93 1.62 11.42
C LEU A 119 -4.24 1.88 10.07
N LEU A 120 -3.99 0.82 9.33
CA LEU A 120 -3.53 0.84 7.94
C LEU A 120 -4.59 0.16 7.07
N LEU A 121 -4.80 0.69 5.87
CA LEU A 121 -5.65 0.08 4.86
C LEU A 121 -4.81 -0.44 3.71
N SER A 122 -4.96 -1.73 3.42
CA SER A 122 -4.39 -2.41 2.26
C SER A 122 -5.43 -2.46 1.14
N VAL A 123 -5.16 -1.82 0.02
CA VAL A 123 -6.03 -1.82 -1.17
C VAL A 123 -5.34 -2.61 -2.27
N TYR A 124 -5.79 -3.85 -2.48
CA TYR A 124 -5.33 -4.71 -3.55
C TYR A 124 -5.99 -4.33 -4.89
N ILE A 125 -5.18 -3.81 -5.80
CA ILE A 125 -5.50 -3.38 -7.15
C ILE A 125 -5.34 -4.59 -8.08
N ASN A 126 -6.39 -5.41 -8.17
CA ASN A 126 -6.41 -6.63 -8.98
C ASN A 126 -7.19 -6.42 -10.27
N GLU A 127 -6.77 -5.45 -11.09
CA GLU A 127 -7.39 -5.27 -12.40
C GLU A 127 -6.36 -4.86 -13.44
N TYR A 128 -6.48 -5.48 -14.61
CA TYR A 128 -5.62 -5.20 -15.75
C TYR A 128 -5.69 -3.74 -16.19
N LEU A 129 -6.81 -3.03 -15.96
CA LEU A 129 -6.93 -1.61 -16.31
C LEU A 129 -5.95 -0.73 -15.54
N ALA A 130 -5.55 -1.15 -14.34
CA ALA A 130 -4.58 -0.43 -13.54
C ALA A 130 -3.19 -0.38 -14.19
N ILE A 131 -2.90 -1.23 -15.20
CA ILE A 131 -1.65 -1.15 -15.98
C ILE A 131 -1.49 0.20 -16.70
N HIS A 132 -2.59 0.89 -16.96
CA HIS A 132 -2.61 2.17 -17.66
C HIS A 132 -2.63 3.38 -16.71
N ILE A 133 -2.56 3.16 -15.41
CA ILE A 133 -2.66 4.21 -14.39
C ILE A 133 -1.35 4.27 -13.63
N ASP A 134 -0.55 5.29 -13.89
CA ASP A 134 0.68 5.52 -13.14
C ASP A 134 0.40 6.19 -11.78
N SER A 135 1.44 6.29 -10.94
CA SER A 135 1.35 6.90 -9.61
C SER A 135 0.94 8.37 -9.62
N GLU A 136 1.26 9.11 -10.68
CA GLU A 136 0.92 10.53 -10.81
C GLU A 136 -0.58 10.67 -11.07
N GLN A 137 -1.12 9.90 -12.01
CA GLN A 137 -2.55 9.85 -12.32
C GLN A 137 -3.40 9.43 -11.10
N TRP A 138 -2.93 8.45 -10.32
CA TRP A 138 -3.60 8.10 -9.06
C TRP A 138 -3.63 9.27 -8.08
N SER A 139 -2.50 9.96 -7.92
CA SER A 139 -2.38 11.10 -7.00
C SER A 139 -3.29 12.26 -7.43
N GLU A 140 -3.28 12.60 -8.72
CA GLU A 140 -4.15 13.60 -9.32
C GLU A 140 -5.63 13.24 -9.11
N PHE A 141 -6.00 11.97 -9.29
CA PHE A 141 -7.38 11.52 -9.08
C PHE A 141 -7.85 11.74 -7.63
N PHE A 142 -7.05 11.34 -6.62
CA PHE A 142 -7.43 11.55 -5.22
C PHE A 142 -7.52 13.04 -4.87
N LEU A 143 -6.60 13.86 -5.40
CA LEU A 143 -6.64 15.32 -5.23
C LEU A 143 -7.88 15.95 -5.87
N ALA A 144 -8.21 15.57 -7.11
CA ALA A 144 -9.38 16.08 -7.84
C ALA A 144 -10.70 15.72 -7.14
N ASN A 145 -10.73 14.60 -6.42
CA ASN A 145 -11.88 14.15 -5.63
C ASN A 145 -11.86 14.67 -4.18
N ASN A 146 -10.97 15.61 -3.84
CA ASN A 146 -10.81 16.18 -2.50
C ASN A 146 -10.61 15.14 -1.39
N PHE A 147 -10.04 13.98 -1.72
CA PHE A 147 -9.77 12.94 -0.73
C PHE A 147 -8.53 13.29 0.09
N ARG A 148 -8.64 13.21 1.43
CA ARG A 148 -7.58 13.51 2.39
C ARG A 148 -7.46 12.39 3.40
N VAL A 149 -6.26 11.84 3.58
CA VAL A 149 -6.03 10.76 4.55
C VAL A 149 -6.05 11.27 5.99
N GLU A 150 -5.77 12.55 6.18
CA GLU A 150 -5.93 13.25 7.46
C GLU A 150 -7.37 13.17 7.99
N ASP A 151 -8.33 13.13 7.07
CA ASP A 151 -9.76 13.00 7.35
C ASP A 151 -10.21 11.53 7.41
N SER A 152 -9.27 10.57 7.42
CA SER A 152 -9.53 9.12 7.52
C SER A 152 -9.21 8.59 8.93
N ALA A 153 -9.85 7.50 9.32
CA ALA A 153 -9.50 6.70 10.49
C ALA A 153 -8.19 5.91 10.28
N PHE A 154 -7.76 5.76 9.02
CA PHE A 154 -6.50 5.12 8.67
C PHE A 154 -5.36 6.14 8.68
N GLN A 155 -4.24 5.79 9.31
CA GLN A 155 -3.00 6.57 9.29
C GLN A 155 -2.36 6.58 7.89
N ALA A 156 -2.48 5.45 7.19
CA ALA A 156 -2.02 5.32 5.81
C ALA A 156 -2.86 4.31 5.02
N ILE A 157 -2.92 4.53 3.72
CA ILE A 157 -3.62 3.68 2.76
C ILE A 157 -2.62 3.31 1.67
N LEU A 158 -2.41 2.02 1.46
CA LEU A 158 -1.48 1.49 0.45
C LEU A 158 -2.25 0.88 -0.71
N LEU A 159 -2.02 1.39 -1.92
CA LEU A 159 -2.51 0.79 -3.16
C LEU A 159 -1.39 -0.08 -3.76
N TRP A 160 -1.69 -1.36 -4.01
CA TRP A 160 -0.74 -2.33 -4.56
C TRP A 160 -1.45 -3.46 -5.32
N PRO A 161 -0.80 -4.12 -6.28
CA PRO A 161 0.39 -3.66 -6.98
C PRO A 161 0.03 -2.52 -7.94
N LEU A 162 0.96 -1.59 -8.16
CA LEU A 162 0.89 -0.68 -9.30
C LEU A 162 1.91 -1.09 -10.36
N PRO A 163 1.75 -0.62 -11.61
CA PRO A 163 2.63 -1.00 -12.71
C PRO A 163 4.08 -0.60 -12.42
N GLY A 164 5.06 -1.34 -12.97
CA GLY A 164 6.46 -0.96 -12.86
C GLY A 164 7.08 -1.06 -11.46
N ASP A 165 6.60 -1.99 -10.62
CA ASP A 165 7.05 -2.14 -9.24
C ASP A 165 6.78 -0.90 -8.37
N HIS A 166 5.74 -0.13 -8.70
CA HIS A 166 5.36 1.05 -7.95
C HIS A 166 4.39 0.72 -6.82
N GLU A 167 4.45 1.53 -5.76
CA GLU A 167 3.43 1.65 -4.72
C GLU A 167 2.95 3.08 -4.65
N LEU A 168 1.68 3.25 -4.29
CA LEU A 168 1.19 4.53 -3.81
C LEU A 168 0.76 4.39 -2.35
N ILE A 169 1.41 5.18 -1.50
CA ILE A 169 1.02 5.34 -0.10
C ILE A 169 0.42 6.73 0.10
N LEU A 170 -0.85 6.76 0.51
CA LEU A 170 -1.53 7.96 0.93
C LEU A 170 -1.37 8.06 2.46
N CYS A 171 -0.77 9.13 2.99
CA CYS A 171 -0.60 9.30 4.44
C CYS A 171 -0.72 10.76 4.89
N GLN A 172 -0.92 10.97 6.20
CA GLN A 172 -1.25 12.26 6.84
C GLN A 172 -0.19 13.37 6.72
N SER A 173 0.93 13.14 6.04
CA SER A 173 2.04 14.11 5.97
C SER A 173 2.50 14.42 4.55
N SER A 174 2.02 13.70 3.53
CA SER A 174 2.17 13.96 2.09
C SER A 174 1.58 12.77 1.31
N VAL A 175 1.09 13.00 0.09
CA VAL A 175 0.99 11.91 -0.90
C VAL A 175 2.42 11.57 -1.30
N TYR A 176 2.98 10.46 -0.82
CA TYR A 176 4.35 10.06 -1.19
C TYR A 176 4.30 9.21 -2.45
N ILE A 177 4.87 9.73 -3.54
CA ILE A 177 5.27 8.94 -4.71
C ILE A 177 6.74 8.56 -4.52
N GLN A 178 7.03 7.30 -4.17
CA GLN A 178 8.42 6.83 -4.10
C GLN A 178 8.84 6.29 -5.48
N ARG A 179 9.61 7.08 -6.23
CA ARG A 179 10.38 6.59 -7.39
C ARG A 179 11.60 5.83 -6.87
N MET A 180 11.70 4.50 -7.01
CA MET A 180 13.01 3.83 -6.95
C MET A 180 13.14 2.63 -7.90
N PRO A 181 13.86 2.78 -9.02
CA PRO A 181 14.59 1.66 -9.61
C PRO A 181 15.84 1.37 -8.75
N MET A 182 15.98 0.11 -8.33
CA MET A 182 17.09 -0.42 -7.50
C MET A 182 18.51 -0.07 -8.02
N SER A 183 18.65 0.24 -9.31
CA SER A 183 19.94 0.56 -9.93
C SER A 183 20.52 1.93 -9.57
N LYS A 184 19.76 2.84 -8.93
CA LYS A 184 20.23 4.20 -8.56
C LYS A 184 20.53 4.42 -7.08
N LEU A 185 20.22 3.46 -6.20
CA LEU A 185 20.49 3.55 -4.76
C LEU A 185 22.00 3.60 -4.43
N ALA A 186 22.85 3.10 -5.33
CA ALA A 186 24.30 3.09 -5.14
C ALA A 186 25.01 4.44 -5.40
N GLN A 187 24.30 5.50 -5.82
CA GLN A 187 24.92 6.76 -6.28
C GLN A 187 24.60 8.00 -5.44
N LEU A 188 23.86 7.90 -4.34
CA LEU A 188 23.52 9.08 -3.51
C LEU A 188 24.49 9.26 -2.34
N THR A 189 25.19 10.41 -2.33
CA THR A 189 26.08 10.83 -1.26
C THR A 189 25.31 11.16 0.04
N THR A 190 25.99 10.98 1.17
CA THR A 190 25.51 11.04 2.56
C THR A 190 24.68 12.27 2.96
N SER A 191 24.78 13.40 2.24
CA SER A 191 24.06 14.64 2.60
C SER A 191 22.58 14.66 2.18
N LEU A 192 22.20 13.93 1.12
CA LEU A 192 20.80 13.85 0.66
C LEU A 192 19.99 12.84 1.49
N LEU A 193 20.64 11.80 2.00
CA LEU A 193 20.05 10.84 2.94
C LEU A 193 19.57 11.50 4.24
N SER A 194 20.29 12.52 4.73
CA SER A 194 19.93 13.22 5.97
C SER A 194 18.60 13.97 5.87
N ARG A 195 18.29 14.59 4.72
CA ARG A 195 17.02 15.31 4.53
C ARG A 195 15.83 14.39 4.27
N TYR A 196 16.05 13.21 3.68
CA TYR A 196 15.01 12.21 3.44
C TYR A 196 14.56 11.48 4.71
N VAL A 197 15.48 11.23 5.66
CA VAL A 197 15.14 10.57 6.93
C VAL A 197 14.43 11.53 7.91
N LEU A 198 14.71 12.83 7.82
CA LEU A 198 14.18 13.85 8.75
C LEU A 198 12.67 14.13 8.60
N ALA A 199 12.05 13.81 7.47
CA ALA A 199 10.60 13.98 7.28
C ALA A 199 9.77 12.79 7.79
N CYS A 200 10.39 11.62 8.01
CA CYS A 200 9.70 10.39 8.40
C CYS A 200 9.70 10.12 9.92
N VAL A 201 10.44 10.91 10.71
CA VAL A 201 10.47 10.76 12.17
C VAL A 201 9.89 12.03 12.78
N GLY A 202 8.61 11.97 13.12
CA GLY A 202 7.91 13.02 13.85
C GLY A 202 8.71 13.51 15.06
N GLU A 203 8.61 14.82 15.28
CA GLU A 203 9.22 15.60 16.35
C GLU A 203 9.33 14.85 17.69
N ARG A 204 10.57 14.50 18.09
CA ARG A 204 11.07 14.64 19.47
C ARG A 204 12.60 14.38 19.54
N ARG A 205 13.33 15.49 19.71
CA ARG A 205 14.68 15.65 20.29
C ARG A 205 15.79 14.68 19.81
N PHE A 206 16.68 15.19 18.95
CA PHE A 206 18.09 14.78 18.93
C PHE A 206 19.00 16.00 19.19
N ARG A 207 19.37 16.20 20.47
CA ARG A 207 20.65 16.86 20.81
C ARG A 207 21.70 15.75 20.80
N LEU A 208 22.32 15.46 19.66
CA LEU A 208 23.49 14.57 19.62
C LEU A 208 24.24 14.59 18.29
N LEU A 209 24.47 15.77 17.69
CA LEU A 209 25.34 15.87 16.51
C LEU A 209 26.17 17.18 16.46
N GLU A 210 26.64 17.67 17.60
CA GLU A 210 27.66 18.75 17.62
C GLU A 210 29.03 18.34 18.21
N SER A 211 29.28 17.06 18.51
CA SER A 211 30.54 16.66 19.18
C SER A 211 31.52 15.81 18.35
N ILE A 212 31.33 15.61 17.04
CA ILE A 212 32.19 14.67 16.27
C ILE A 212 33.00 15.31 15.12
N TYR A 213 32.86 16.60 14.82
CA TYR A 213 33.74 17.25 13.82
C TYR A 213 34.44 18.50 14.34
N SER A 214 35.00 18.38 15.53
CA SER A 214 36.11 19.21 15.98
C SER A 214 37.23 18.29 16.45
N TYR A 215 37.92 17.59 15.54
CA TYR A 215 39.31 17.16 15.72
C TYR A 215 39.86 16.54 14.41
N ARG A 216 40.91 17.19 13.90
CA ARG A 216 41.85 16.83 12.83
C ARG A 216 41.44 17.15 11.39
#